data_AF-A0AA40CW71-F1
#
_entry.id   AF-A0AA40CW71-F1
#
_cell.length_a   1.000
_cell.length_b   1.000
_cell.length_c   1.000
_cell.angle_alpha   90.00
_cell.angle_beta   90.00
_cell.angle_gamma   90.00
#
_symmetry.space_group_name_H-M   'P 1'
#
loop_
_entity.id
_entity.type
_entity.pdbx_description
1 polymer ?
#
loop_
_entity_poly.entity_id
_entity_poly.type
_entity_poly.pdbx_seq_one_letter_code
_entity_poly.pdbx_strand_id
1 'polypeptide(L)'
;MAANPSDIIAAFIPDAISVQEAAEKLAAPARQAFEKDGDLGKTEHELERLWTAVTSAAEQTPHAQQSKLVDIVLAIKAMPQPAHESKKLEIWGEEQRWEQLPLFGAKAREGLDLASDKPDDSFVNLNAFYARVTAAGACDLSLYAIWILRAALEDPEEDDIATDTKPASLKAASVWLIYAAETLSKLSQEKKQFDGKIAKPGRSLTIFKDAPGWHGFCEDRWETWVDRLTPLNEASIATDAKPLVSQALEAASKVSKSGA
;
A
#
# COMPACT_ATOMS: atom_id res chain seq x y z
N MET A 1 -2.50 -5.56 -32.19
CA MET A 1 -2.61 -4.42 -31.25
C MET A 1 -2.34 -4.96 -29.86
N ALA A 2 -1.47 -4.33 -29.08
CA ALA A 2 -1.30 -4.70 -27.67
C ALA A 2 -2.63 -4.44 -26.95
N ALA A 3 -3.12 -5.41 -26.18
CA ALA A 3 -4.35 -5.23 -25.41
C ALA A 3 -4.16 -4.09 -24.40
N ASN A 4 -5.20 -3.29 -24.17
CA ASN A 4 -5.16 -2.23 -23.18
C ASN A 4 -5.10 -2.86 -21.76
N PRO A 5 -4.14 -2.49 -20.91
CA PRO A 5 -4.03 -3.00 -19.54
C PRO A 5 -5.34 -2.95 -18.74
N SER A 6 -6.15 -1.89 -18.91
CA SER A 6 -7.45 -1.76 -18.23
C SER A 6 -8.46 -2.83 -18.67
N ASP A 7 -8.47 -3.19 -19.95
CA ASP A 7 -9.37 -4.21 -20.48
C ASP A 7 -9.01 -5.61 -19.95
N ILE A 8 -7.71 -5.86 -19.74
CA ILE A 8 -7.22 -7.11 -19.15
C ILE A 8 -7.70 -7.25 -17.71
N ILE A 9 -7.58 -6.18 -16.91
CA ILE A 9 -8.07 -6.18 -15.53
C ILE A 9 -9.60 -6.34 -15.50
N ALA A 10 -10.31 -5.63 -16.37
CA ALA A 10 -11.76 -5.73 -16.48
C ALA A 10 -12.24 -7.13 -16.89
N ALA A 11 -11.44 -7.90 -17.65
CA ALA A 11 -11.70 -9.29 -17.96
C ALA A 11 -11.35 -10.25 -16.81
N PHE A 12 -10.31 -9.93 -16.03
CA PHE A 12 -9.86 -10.77 -14.93
C PHE A 12 -10.76 -10.69 -13.70
N ILE A 13 -11.22 -9.50 -13.30
CA ILE A 13 -12.09 -9.31 -12.14
C ILE A 13 -13.35 -10.23 -12.17
N PRO A 14 -14.05 -10.41 -13.30
CA PRO A 14 -15.19 -11.33 -13.42
C PRO A 14 -14.80 -12.80 -13.78
N ASP A 15 -13.53 -13.20 -13.62
CA ASP A 15 -13.04 -14.56 -13.92
C ASP A 15 -13.13 -14.98 -15.39
N ALA A 16 -13.15 -14.02 -16.34
CA ALA A 16 -13.12 -14.36 -17.76
C ALA A 16 -11.75 -14.86 -18.24
N ILE A 17 -10.68 -14.55 -17.49
CA ILE A 17 -9.32 -15.05 -17.70
C ILE A 17 -8.70 -15.45 -16.37
N SER A 18 -7.69 -16.33 -16.41
CA SER A 18 -6.94 -16.74 -15.20
C SER A 18 -6.01 -15.63 -14.70
N VAL A 19 -5.54 -15.74 -13.44
CA VAL A 19 -4.55 -14.80 -12.89
C VAL A 19 -3.22 -14.86 -13.62
N GLN A 20 -2.78 -16.06 -14.03
CA GLN A 20 -1.55 -16.23 -14.82
C GLN A 20 -1.69 -15.55 -16.17
N GLU A 21 -2.83 -15.75 -16.85
CA GLU A 21 -3.11 -15.12 -18.14
C GLU A 21 -3.20 -13.60 -18.03
N ALA A 22 -3.84 -13.07 -16.98
CA ALA A 22 -3.92 -11.64 -16.72
C ALA A 22 -2.52 -11.04 -16.48
N ALA A 23 -1.73 -11.67 -15.61
CA ALA A 23 -0.37 -11.25 -15.31
C ALA A 23 0.50 -11.26 -16.57
N GLU A 24 0.49 -12.35 -17.34
CA GLU A 24 1.25 -12.49 -18.58
C GLU A 24 0.87 -11.40 -19.58
N LYS A 25 -0.43 -11.17 -19.81
CA LYS A 25 -0.91 -10.14 -20.74
C LYS A 25 -0.53 -8.73 -20.29
N LEU A 26 -0.55 -8.45 -18.98
CA LEU A 26 -0.16 -7.16 -18.42
C LEU A 26 1.34 -6.92 -18.53
N ALA A 27 2.17 -7.91 -18.18
CA ALA A 27 3.62 -7.80 -18.14
C ALA A 27 4.29 -7.94 -19.52
N ALA A 28 3.67 -8.66 -20.47
CA ALA A 28 4.26 -8.98 -21.76
C ALA A 28 4.77 -7.76 -22.55
N PRO A 29 4.08 -6.61 -22.63
CA PRO A 29 4.58 -5.45 -23.38
C PRO A 29 5.94 -4.96 -22.87
N ALA A 30 6.10 -4.80 -21.56
CA ALA A 30 7.35 -4.36 -20.93
C ALA A 30 8.45 -5.42 -21.08
N ARG A 31 8.12 -6.68 -20.80
CA ARG A 31 9.08 -7.79 -20.92
C ARG A 31 9.59 -7.94 -22.35
N GLN A 32 8.70 -7.91 -23.34
CA GLN A 32 9.08 -8.05 -24.75
C GLN A 32 9.88 -6.86 -25.26
N ALA A 33 9.61 -5.64 -24.79
CA ALA A 33 10.42 -4.47 -25.13
C ALA A 33 11.89 -4.67 -24.70
N PHE A 34 12.10 -5.24 -23.51
CA PHE A 34 13.44 -5.58 -23.04
C PHE A 34 14.01 -6.81 -23.77
N GLU A 35 13.31 -7.94 -23.77
CA GLU A 35 13.81 -9.23 -24.26
C GLU A 35 14.16 -9.20 -25.76
N LYS A 36 13.40 -8.48 -26.59
CA LYS A 36 13.63 -8.42 -28.05
C LYS A 36 14.65 -7.39 -28.47
N ASP A 37 14.51 -6.16 -27.95
CA ASP A 37 15.20 -4.99 -28.48
C ASP A 37 16.18 -4.37 -27.47
N GLY A 38 16.20 -4.87 -26.23
CA GLY A 38 16.92 -4.24 -25.13
C GLY A 38 16.44 -2.82 -24.84
N ASP A 39 15.22 -2.46 -25.25
CA ASP A 39 14.74 -1.08 -25.23
C ASP A 39 14.26 -0.69 -23.83
N LEU A 40 15.15 -0.05 -23.07
CA LEU A 40 14.87 0.39 -21.70
C LEU A 40 13.79 1.47 -21.65
N GLY A 41 13.78 2.42 -22.60
CA GLY A 41 12.80 3.51 -22.61
C GLY A 41 11.38 2.99 -22.86
N LYS A 42 11.23 2.05 -23.80
CA LYS A 42 9.95 1.38 -24.02
C LYS A 42 9.57 0.46 -22.86
N THR A 43 10.55 -0.21 -22.25
CA THR A 43 10.31 -1.04 -21.05
C THR A 43 9.76 -0.20 -19.90
N GLU A 44 10.38 0.94 -19.60
CA GLU A 44 9.91 1.92 -18.61
C GLU A 44 8.48 2.37 -18.92
N HIS A 45 8.22 2.80 -20.16
CA HIS A 45 6.89 3.26 -20.58
C HIS A 45 5.80 2.20 -20.37
N GLU A 46 6.07 0.94 -20.74
CA GLU A 46 5.10 -0.14 -20.59
C GLU A 46 4.90 -0.57 -19.13
N LEU A 47 5.94 -0.49 -18.29
CA LEU A 47 5.82 -0.67 -16.84
C LEU A 47 4.96 0.43 -16.22
N GLU A 48 5.13 1.68 -16.62
CA GLU A 48 4.27 2.78 -16.17
C GLU A 48 2.81 2.54 -16.54
N ARG A 49 2.54 2.13 -17.78
CA ARG A 49 1.17 1.80 -18.25
C ARG A 49 0.56 0.66 -17.43
N LEU A 50 1.33 -0.40 -17.18
CA LEU A 50 0.92 -1.53 -16.36
C LEU A 50 0.52 -1.09 -14.95
N TRP A 51 1.42 -0.40 -14.23
CA TRP A 51 1.17 -0.01 -12.85
C TRP A 51 0.10 1.07 -12.72
N THR A 52 -0.03 1.95 -13.71
CA THR A 52 -1.14 2.92 -13.79
C THR A 52 -2.48 2.19 -13.88
N ALA A 53 -2.58 1.14 -14.69
CA ALA A 53 -3.82 0.37 -14.81
C ALA A 53 -4.17 -0.39 -13.52
N VAL A 54 -3.18 -1.03 -12.89
CA VAL A 54 -3.37 -1.75 -11.61
C VAL A 54 -3.83 -0.80 -10.50
N THR A 55 -3.14 0.34 -10.33
CA THR A 55 -3.51 1.33 -9.30
C THR A 55 -4.84 2.01 -9.59
N SER A 56 -5.13 2.32 -10.85
CA SER A 56 -6.45 2.88 -11.24
C SER A 56 -7.58 1.90 -10.97
N ALA A 57 -7.37 0.61 -11.23
CA ALA A 57 -8.33 -0.43 -10.90
C ALA A 57 -8.52 -0.56 -9.38
N ALA A 58 -7.43 -0.44 -8.60
CA ALA A 58 -7.50 -0.44 -7.15
C ALA A 58 -8.34 0.72 -6.61
N GLU A 59 -8.16 1.94 -7.12
CA GLU A 59 -8.97 3.11 -6.73
C GLU A 59 -10.48 2.91 -6.96
N GLN A 60 -10.83 2.23 -8.04
CA GLN A 60 -12.23 2.02 -8.47
C GLN A 60 -12.87 0.77 -7.86
N THR A 61 -12.08 -0.14 -7.31
CA THR A 61 -12.56 -1.40 -6.73
C THR A 61 -12.77 -1.21 -5.22
N PRO A 62 -13.98 -1.46 -4.67
CA PRO A 62 -14.23 -1.37 -3.24
C PRO A 62 -13.21 -2.19 -2.43
N HIS A 63 -12.70 -1.62 -1.33
CA HIS A 63 -11.62 -2.21 -0.52
C HIS A 63 -11.82 -3.69 -0.12
N ALA A 64 -13.07 -4.15 0.02
CA ALA A 64 -13.42 -5.53 0.36
C ALA A 64 -13.23 -6.52 -0.81
N GLN A 65 -13.13 -6.05 -2.06
CA GLN A 65 -13.15 -6.85 -3.29
C GLN A 65 -11.81 -6.86 -4.04
N GLN A 66 -10.73 -6.40 -3.40
CA GLN A 66 -9.44 -6.17 -4.05
C GLN A 66 -8.47 -7.37 -4.03
N SER A 67 -8.85 -8.52 -3.45
CA SER A 67 -7.94 -9.69 -3.35
C SER A 67 -7.35 -10.09 -4.70
N LYS A 68 -8.19 -10.13 -5.73
CA LYS A 68 -7.79 -10.45 -7.11
C LYS A 68 -6.69 -9.51 -7.64
N LEU A 69 -6.77 -8.21 -7.35
CA LEU A 69 -5.74 -7.27 -7.79
C LEU A 69 -4.38 -7.56 -7.14
N VAL A 70 -4.38 -8.03 -5.89
CA VAL A 70 -3.16 -8.46 -5.19
C VAL A 70 -2.59 -9.74 -5.83
N ASP A 71 -3.45 -10.68 -6.21
CA ASP A 71 -3.05 -11.91 -6.89
C ASP A 71 -2.34 -11.62 -8.23
N ILE A 72 -2.79 -10.61 -8.98
CA ILE A 72 -2.08 -10.14 -10.19
C ILE A 72 -0.67 -9.67 -9.84
N VAL A 73 -0.51 -8.82 -8.81
CA VAL A 73 0.80 -8.29 -8.42
C VAL A 73 1.75 -9.43 -8.02
N LEU A 74 1.25 -10.40 -7.26
CA LEU A 74 2.02 -11.59 -6.87
C LEU A 74 2.41 -12.46 -8.08
N ALA A 75 1.48 -12.67 -9.01
CA ALA A 75 1.75 -13.43 -10.22
C ALA A 75 2.78 -12.74 -11.12
N ILE A 76 2.72 -11.41 -11.25
CA ILE A 76 3.74 -10.62 -11.96
C ILE A 76 5.09 -10.74 -11.25
N LYS A 77 5.13 -10.59 -9.92
CA LYS A 77 6.36 -10.72 -9.11
C LYS A 77 7.06 -12.07 -9.32
N ALA A 78 6.29 -13.15 -9.46
CA ALA A 78 6.80 -14.51 -9.59
C ALA A 78 7.34 -14.86 -11.00
N MET A 79 7.20 -13.97 -11.98
CA MET A 79 7.72 -14.21 -13.33
C MET A 79 9.25 -14.20 -13.36
N PRO A 80 9.87 -14.96 -14.28
CA PRO A 80 11.33 -14.99 -14.39
C PRO A 80 11.90 -13.63 -14.82
N GLN A 81 13.13 -13.34 -14.41
CA GLN A 81 13.85 -12.15 -14.89
C GLN A 81 13.86 -12.10 -16.42
N PRO A 82 13.40 -11.01 -17.07
CA PRO A 82 13.53 -10.86 -18.52
C PRO A 82 15.02 -10.69 -18.86
N ALA A 83 15.47 -11.34 -19.94
CA ALA A 83 16.88 -11.37 -20.33
C ALA A 83 17.05 -10.90 -21.79
N HIS A 84 18.09 -10.11 -22.04
CA HIS A 84 18.46 -9.66 -23.38
C HIS A 84 19.97 -9.63 -23.53
N GLU A 85 20.51 -10.62 -24.25
CA GLU A 85 21.96 -10.78 -24.46
C GLU A 85 22.79 -10.58 -23.17
N SER A 86 23.65 -9.55 -23.15
CA SER A 86 24.46 -9.14 -21.99
C SER A 86 23.94 -7.88 -21.30
N LYS A 87 22.78 -7.35 -21.73
CA LYS A 87 22.20 -6.12 -21.21
C LYS A 87 21.46 -6.41 -19.91
N LYS A 88 21.65 -5.53 -18.92
CA LYS A 88 20.91 -5.55 -17.67
C LYS A 88 19.61 -4.77 -17.80
N LEU A 89 18.57 -5.21 -17.08
CA LEU A 89 17.35 -4.43 -16.95
C LEU A 89 17.68 -3.26 -16.02
N GLU A 90 17.72 -2.06 -16.57
CA GLU A 90 18.01 -0.83 -15.83
C GLU A 90 16.82 0.11 -15.94
N ILE A 91 16.47 0.74 -14.82
CA ILE A 91 15.45 1.77 -14.73
C ILE A 91 16.08 2.96 -14.04
N TRP A 92 16.01 4.14 -14.66
CA TRP A 92 16.67 5.36 -14.16
C TRP A 92 18.16 5.21 -13.82
N GLY A 93 18.86 4.33 -14.56
CA GLY A 93 20.29 4.07 -14.39
C GLY A 93 20.64 3.07 -13.28
N GLU A 94 19.65 2.45 -12.63
CA GLU A 94 19.86 1.41 -11.62
C GLU A 94 19.40 0.04 -12.13
N GLU A 95 20.24 -0.98 -11.94
CA GLU A 95 19.89 -2.37 -12.25
C GLU A 95 18.71 -2.84 -11.40
N GLN A 96 17.71 -3.42 -12.06
CA GLN A 96 16.47 -3.87 -11.44
C GLN A 96 16.30 -5.38 -11.54
N ARG A 97 15.86 -5.99 -10.44
CA ARG A 97 15.32 -7.35 -10.45
C ARG A 97 13.81 -7.29 -10.66
N TRP A 98 13.30 -8.16 -11.52
CA TRP A 98 11.88 -8.26 -11.84
C TRP A 98 11.02 -8.53 -10.60
N GLU A 99 11.49 -9.39 -9.71
CA GLU A 99 10.83 -9.69 -8.43
C GLU A 99 10.71 -8.48 -7.50
N GLN A 100 11.43 -7.39 -7.75
CA GLN A 100 11.29 -6.13 -7.01
C GLN A 100 10.19 -5.22 -7.59
N LEU A 101 9.50 -5.66 -8.64
CA LEU A 101 8.41 -4.94 -9.31
C LEU A 101 8.87 -3.55 -9.77
N PRO A 102 9.76 -3.47 -10.79
CA PRO A 102 10.34 -2.21 -11.22
C PRO A 102 9.27 -1.15 -11.52
N LEU A 103 9.49 0.08 -11.04
CA LEU A 103 8.55 1.22 -11.06
C LEU A 103 7.27 1.10 -10.20
N PHE A 104 6.93 -0.05 -9.62
CA PHE A 104 5.69 -0.18 -8.86
C PHE A 104 5.66 0.73 -7.62
N GLY A 105 6.75 0.78 -6.84
CA GLY A 105 6.83 1.65 -5.66
C GLY A 105 6.69 3.14 -5.99
N ALA A 106 7.30 3.58 -7.10
CA ALA A 106 7.18 4.96 -7.58
C ALA A 106 5.75 5.29 -8.05
N LYS A 107 5.11 4.40 -8.81
CA LYS A 107 3.71 4.57 -9.21
C LYS A 107 2.76 4.49 -8.02
N ALA A 108 3.07 3.69 -7.00
CA ALA A 108 2.32 3.68 -5.75
C ALA A 108 2.44 5.02 -4.99
N ARG A 109 3.62 5.65 -5.01
CA ARG A 109 3.82 6.99 -4.43
C ARG A 109 2.98 8.05 -5.13
N GLU A 110 3.03 8.06 -6.47
CA GLU A 110 2.27 8.97 -7.32
C GLU A 110 0.75 8.78 -7.13
N GLY A 111 0.30 7.52 -7.10
CA GLY A 111 -1.10 7.19 -6.84
C GLY A 111 -1.56 7.73 -5.49
N LEU A 112 -0.76 7.59 -4.44
CA LEU A 112 -1.09 8.12 -3.11
C LEU A 112 -1.21 9.65 -3.12
N ASP A 113 -0.31 10.36 -3.81
CA ASP A 113 -0.38 11.83 -3.95
C ASP A 113 -1.63 12.27 -4.71
N LEU A 114 -1.97 11.60 -5.80
CA LEU A 114 -3.14 11.95 -6.60
C LEU A 114 -4.44 11.60 -5.87
N ALA A 115 -4.46 10.50 -5.12
CA ALA A 115 -5.67 10.05 -4.42
C ALA A 115 -6.09 10.96 -3.28
N SER A 116 -5.16 11.73 -2.67
CA SER A 116 -5.54 12.71 -1.64
C SER A 116 -6.38 13.87 -2.16
N ASP A 117 -6.40 14.10 -3.48
CA ASP A 117 -7.22 15.12 -4.15
C ASP A 117 -8.49 14.55 -4.82
N LYS A 118 -8.71 13.23 -4.71
CA LYS A 118 -9.83 12.48 -5.31
C LYS A 118 -10.96 12.25 -4.28
N PRO A 119 -12.11 11.70 -4.71
CA PRO A 119 -13.17 11.30 -3.78
C PRO A 119 -12.68 10.38 -2.67
N ASP A 120 -13.26 10.54 -1.47
CA ASP A 120 -12.87 9.81 -0.25
C ASP A 120 -12.74 8.28 -0.47
N ASP A 121 -13.65 7.66 -1.21
CA ASP A 121 -13.63 6.22 -1.44
C ASP A 121 -12.44 5.78 -2.29
N SER A 122 -12.00 6.56 -3.28
CA SER A 122 -10.81 6.25 -4.07
C SER A 122 -9.55 6.25 -3.20
N PHE A 123 -9.45 7.22 -2.29
CA PHE A 123 -8.35 7.29 -1.33
C PHE A 123 -8.33 6.09 -0.38
N VAL A 124 -9.50 5.69 0.15
CA VAL A 124 -9.62 4.52 1.03
C VAL A 124 -9.31 3.22 0.28
N ASN A 125 -9.86 3.05 -0.92
CA ASN A 125 -9.64 1.87 -1.75
C ASN A 125 -8.16 1.71 -2.11
N LEU A 126 -7.47 2.80 -2.46
CA LEU A 126 -6.05 2.72 -2.81
C LEU A 126 -5.18 2.35 -1.61
N ASN A 127 -5.47 2.90 -0.43
CA ASN A 127 -4.80 2.53 0.82
C ASN A 127 -5.04 1.06 1.21
N ALA A 128 -6.26 0.57 1.03
CA ALA A 128 -6.58 -0.83 1.26
C ALA A 128 -5.76 -1.77 0.35
N PHE A 129 -5.60 -1.41 -0.92
CA PHE A 129 -4.79 -2.16 -1.86
C PHE A 129 -3.31 -2.18 -1.43
N TYR A 130 -2.74 -1.04 -1.06
CA TYR A 130 -1.36 -0.96 -0.56
C TYR A 130 -1.14 -1.74 0.73
N ALA A 131 -2.11 -1.71 1.64
CA ALA A 131 -2.09 -2.52 2.86
C ALA A 131 -2.02 -4.02 2.52
N ARG A 132 -2.86 -4.50 1.61
CA ARG A 132 -2.88 -5.91 1.19
C ARG A 132 -1.62 -6.33 0.44
N VAL A 133 -1.11 -5.48 -0.45
CA VAL A 133 0.16 -5.72 -1.17
C VAL A 133 1.34 -5.82 -0.20
N THR A 134 1.35 -4.97 0.84
CA THR A 134 2.35 -5.03 1.93
C THR A 134 2.21 -6.31 2.73
N ALA A 135 0.98 -6.65 3.15
CA ALA A 135 0.71 -7.85 3.94
C ALA A 135 1.03 -9.14 3.18
N ALA A 136 0.85 -9.15 1.86
CA ALA A 136 1.21 -10.27 1.00
C ALA A 136 2.74 -10.40 0.75
N GLY A 137 3.56 -9.47 1.25
CA GLY A 137 5.00 -9.44 1.01
C GLY A 137 5.38 -9.17 -0.46
N ALA A 138 4.45 -8.64 -1.26
CA ALA A 138 4.68 -8.41 -2.67
C ALA A 138 5.58 -7.19 -2.90
N CYS A 139 5.27 -6.08 -2.22
CA CYS A 139 6.07 -4.87 -2.17
C CYS A 139 5.91 -4.25 -0.78
N ASP A 140 7.01 -3.82 -0.19
CA ASP A 140 7.00 -3.19 1.12
C ASP A 140 6.59 -1.71 1.01
N LEU A 141 5.31 -1.43 1.25
CA LEU A 141 4.75 -0.09 1.29
C LEU A 141 4.46 0.38 2.72
N SER A 142 5.10 -0.25 3.72
CA SER A 142 4.85 0.01 5.15
C SER A 142 5.13 1.46 5.57
N LEU A 143 6.02 2.17 4.87
CA LEU A 143 6.23 3.61 5.10
C LEU A 143 4.94 4.42 4.86
N TYR A 144 4.09 4.00 3.91
CA TYR A 144 2.83 4.67 3.63
C TYR A 144 1.83 4.46 4.77
N ALA A 145 1.85 3.28 5.41
CA ALA A 145 1.09 3.04 6.63
C ALA A 145 1.44 4.06 7.72
N ILE A 146 2.74 4.31 7.94
CA ILE A 146 3.20 5.34 8.90
C ILE A 146 2.64 6.70 8.54
N TRP A 147 2.69 7.11 7.27
CA TRP A 147 2.20 8.44 6.88
C TRP A 147 0.70 8.60 7.12
N ILE A 148 -0.08 7.56 6.83
CA ILE A 148 -1.54 7.58 6.95
C ILE A 148 -1.98 7.48 8.41
N LEU A 149 -1.40 6.55 9.17
CA LEU A 149 -1.64 6.43 10.61
C LEU A 149 -1.19 7.69 11.35
N ARG A 150 -0.05 8.28 10.97
CA ARG A 150 0.41 9.55 11.54
C ARG A 150 -0.59 10.68 11.30
N ALA A 151 -1.03 10.86 10.06
CA ALA A 151 -1.97 11.92 9.72
C ALA A 151 -3.32 11.76 10.44
N ALA A 152 -3.78 10.52 10.63
CA ALA A 152 -5.09 10.23 11.21
C ALA A 152 -5.09 10.10 12.74
N LEU A 153 -4.00 9.62 13.34
CA LEU A 153 -3.95 9.24 14.76
C LEU A 153 -2.86 9.97 15.54
N GLU A 154 -1.76 10.42 14.94
CA GLU A 154 -0.65 11.04 15.69
C GLU A 154 -0.56 12.56 15.54
N ASP A 155 -1.00 13.11 14.41
CA ASP A 155 -1.01 14.55 14.17
C ASP A 155 -2.06 15.31 14.99
N PRO A 156 -3.34 14.88 15.06
CA PRO A 156 -4.31 15.45 15.99
C PRO A 156 -3.93 15.19 17.46
N GLU A 157 -4.39 16.04 18.36
CA GLU A 157 -4.42 15.75 19.79
C GLU A 157 -5.38 14.57 20.06
N GLU A 158 -5.11 13.78 21.10
CA GLU A 158 -5.84 12.53 21.38
C GLU A 158 -7.36 12.75 21.53
N ASP A 159 -7.75 13.78 22.27
CA ASP A 159 -9.16 14.12 22.49
C ASP A 159 -9.85 14.72 21.25
N ASP A 160 -9.06 15.22 20.29
CA ASP A 160 -9.55 15.92 19.10
C ASP A 160 -9.58 15.03 17.85
N ILE A 161 -9.14 13.76 17.92
CA ILE A 161 -9.10 12.86 16.75
C ILE A 161 -10.47 12.76 16.07
N ALA A 162 -11.54 12.64 16.86
CA ALA A 162 -12.90 12.48 16.34
C ALA A 162 -13.43 13.74 15.62
N THR A 163 -12.92 14.93 15.97
CA THR A 163 -13.37 16.21 15.41
C THR A 163 -12.46 16.73 14.31
N ASP A 164 -11.15 16.56 14.46
CA ASP A 164 -10.13 17.19 13.61
C ASP A 164 -9.69 16.29 12.46
N THR A 165 -9.90 14.98 12.58
CA THR A 165 -9.52 14.02 11.53
C THR A 165 -10.62 13.88 10.50
N LYS A 166 -10.26 14.07 9.23
CA LYS A 166 -11.19 13.84 8.11
C LYS A 166 -11.67 12.38 8.10
N PRO A 167 -12.96 12.11 7.81
CA PRO A 167 -13.48 10.75 7.72
C PRO A 167 -12.67 9.84 6.80
N ALA A 168 -12.26 10.31 5.62
CA ALA A 168 -11.41 9.56 4.69
C ALA A 168 -10.07 9.12 5.31
N SER A 169 -9.44 9.98 6.13
CA SER A 169 -8.18 9.66 6.80
C SER A 169 -8.36 8.59 7.87
N LEU A 170 -9.44 8.65 8.67
CA LEU A 170 -9.77 7.58 9.61
C LEU A 170 -10.09 6.26 8.90
N LYS A 171 -10.84 6.30 7.80
CA LYS A 171 -11.13 5.12 6.97
C LYS A 171 -9.84 4.52 6.38
N ALA A 172 -8.95 5.37 5.84
CA ALA A 172 -7.67 4.94 5.27
C ALA A 172 -6.75 4.31 6.33
N ALA A 173 -6.61 4.92 7.50
CA ALA A 173 -5.88 4.36 8.63
C ALA A 173 -6.48 3.02 9.09
N SER A 174 -7.81 2.95 9.14
CA SER A 174 -8.53 1.72 9.51
C SER A 174 -8.24 0.58 8.53
N VAL A 175 -8.27 0.79 7.22
CA VAL A 175 -7.98 -0.29 6.26
C VAL A 175 -6.54 -0.77 6.30
N TRP A 176 -5.58 0.07 6.69
CA TRP A 176 -4.20 -0.38 6.98
C TRP A 176 -4.16 -1.36 8.15
N LEU A 177 -4.87 -1.07 9.23
CA LEU A 177 -4.95 -1.98 10.39
C LEU A 177 -5.78 -3.23 10.09
N ILE A 178 -6.88 -3.12 9.34
CA ILE A 178 -7.70 -4.28 8.96
C ILE A 178 -6.89 -5.28 8.13
N TYR A 179 -6.15 -4.79 7.12
CA TYR A 179 -5.52 -5.67 6.14
C TYR A 179 -4.04 -5.96 6.39
N ALA A 180 -3.36 -5.15 7.20
CA ALA A 180 -1.93 -5.29 7.43
C ALA A 180 -1.53 -5.32 8.92
N ALA A 181 -2.47 -5.38 9.89
CA ALA A 181 -2.13 -5.38 11.33
C ALA A 181 -1.04 -6.41 11.70
N GLU A 182 -1.14 -7.66 11.23
CA GLU A 182 -0.13 -8.69 11.52
C GLU A 182 1.26 -8.28 11.02
N THR A 183 1.35 -7.74 9.80
CA THR A 183 2.61 -7.28 9.22
C THR A 183 3.15 -6.06 9.94
N LEU A 184 2.32 -5.06 10.22
CA LEU A 184 2.75 -3.83 10.90
C LEU A 184 3.16 -4.08 12.36
N SER A 185 2.45 -4.98 13.06
CA SER A 185 2.81 -5.41 14.42
C SER A 185 4.16 -6.14 14.42
N LYS A 186 4.38 -7.06 13.46
CA LYS A 186 5.68 -7.72 13.29
C LYS A 186 6.81 -6.71 13.01
N LEU A 187 6.58 -5.74 12.11
CA LEU A 187 7.58 -4.68 11.85
C LEU A 187 7.89 -3.84 13.09
N SER A 188 6.92 -3.68 14.00
CA SER A 188 7.08 -2.97 15.27
C SER A 188 7.93 -3.76 16.27
N GLN A 189 7.72 -5.08 16.35
CA GLN A 189 8.56 -6.01 17.14
C GLN A 189 9.99 -6.09 16.59
N GLU A 190 10.14 -6.09 15.27
CA GLU A 190 11.44 -6.08 14.57
C GLU A 190 12.11 -4.69 14.59
N LYS A 191 11.42 -3.68 15.14
CA LYS A 191 11.91 -2.29 15.30
C LYS A 191 12.38 -1.67 13.98
N LYS A 192 11.70 -1.97 12.88
CA LYS A 192 12.09 -1.48 11.55
C LYS A 192 12.20 0.05 11.54
N GLN A 193 13.33 0.57 11.07
CA GLN A 193 13.61 2.01 11.00
C GLN A 193 13.68 2.50 9.55
N PHE A 194 13.47 3.81 9.37
CA PHE A 194 13.68 4.51 8.11
C PHE A 194 14.66 5.67 8.28
N ASP A 195 15.48 5.92 7.27
CA ASP A 195 16.46 6.99 7.33
C ASP A 195 15.83 8.39 7.27
N GLY A 196 16.48 9.34 7.94
CA GLY A 196 16.07 10.73 7.95
C GLY A 196 14.74 10.96 8.67
N LYS A 197 13.95 11.93 8.19
CA LYS A 197 12.72 12.40 8.88
C LYS A 197 11.42 11.87 8.25
N ILE A 198 11.51 10.90 7.35
CA ILE A 198 10.36 10.44 6.56
C ILE A 198 9.32 9.70 7.41
N ALA A 199 9.76 9.02 8.47
CA ALA A 199 8.90 8.27 9.39
C ALA A 199 8.88 8.86 10.81
N LYS A 200 9.16 10.16 10.98
CA LYS A 200 9.07 10.86 12.27
C LYS A 200 7.68 10.73 12.93
N PRO A 201 7.55 10.91 14.26
CA PRO A 201 6.26 11.00 14.95
C PRO A 201 5.39 12.16 14.44
N GLY A 202 4.08 12.04 14.68
CA GLY A 202 3.10 13.08 14.44
C GLY A 202 3.25 14.28 15.37
N ARG A 203 2.54 15.35 15.02
CA ARG A 203 2.70 16.67 15.62
C ARG A 203 2.27 16.77 17.09
N SER A 204 1.26 16.04 17.55
CA SER A 204 0.88 16.04 18.99
C SER A 204 1.83 15.20 19.84
N LEU A 205 2.50 14.21 19.23
CA LEU A 205 3.44 13.29 19.87
C LEU A 205 4.85 13.88 20.04
N THR A 206 4.95 15.14 20.45
CA THR A 206 6.23 15.86 20.60
C THR A 206 7.18 15.22 21.61
N ILE A 207 6.64 14.53 22.61
CA ILE A 207 7.42 13.77 23.60
C ILE A 207 8.30 12.68 22.96
N PHE A 208 7.93 12.19 21.77
CA PHE A 208 8.65 11.15 21.05
C PHE A 208 9.54 11.69 19.93
N LYS A 209 9.59 13.01 19.72
CA LYS A 209 10.34 13.63 18.61
C LYS A 209 11.79 13.18 18.52
N ASP A 210 12.45 13.05 19.66
CA ASP A 210 13.86 12.65 19.79
C ASP A 210 13.99 11.27 20.48
N ALA A 211 12.87 10.54 20.65
CA ALA A 211 12.88 9.23 21.27
C ALA A 211 13.53 8.19 20.32
N PRO A 212 14.45 7.34 20.81
CA PRO A 212 15.02 6.26 20.01
C PRO A 212 13.94 5.34 19.45
N GLY A 213 14.02 4.98 18.16
CA GLY A 213 13.11 4.05 17.51
C GLY A 213 11.83 4.67 16.91
N TRP A 214 11.54 5.95 17.17
CA TRP A 214 10.35 6.65 16.65
C TRP A 214 10.51 7.22 15.22
N HIS A 215 11.58 6.85 14.53
CA HIS A 215 11.78 7.11 13.10
C HIS A 215 11.40 5.87 12.25
N GLY A 216 10.47 5.07 12.75
CA GLY A 216 9.96 3.89 12.08
C GLY A 216 8.85 3.21 12.89
N PHE A 217 8.88 1.88 12.89
CA PHE A 217 8.01 1.03 13.67
C PHE A 217 8.68 0.66 14.99
N CYS A 218 7.92 0.77 16.08
CA CYS A 218 8.30 0.30 17.42
C CYS A 218 7.04 -0.06 18.20
N GLU A 219 7.20 -0.84 19.26
CA GLU A 219 6.10 -1.30 20.12
C GLU A 219 5.30 -0.12 20.71
N ASP A 220 5.98 0.87 21.29
CA ASP A 220 5.32 2.08 21.84
C ASP A 220 4.45 2.81 20.81
N ARG A 221 4.90 2.90 19.55
CA ARG A 221 4.15 3.58 18.48
C ARG A 221 2.94 2.74 18.04
N TRP A 222 3.11 1.42 17.99
CA TRP A 222 2.00 0.50 17.73
C TRP A 222 0.91 0.62 18.81
N GLU A 223 1.30 0.58 20.08
CA GLU A 223 0.39 0.78 21.22
C GLU A 223 -0.30 2.13 21.14
N THR A 224 0.44 3.20 20.84
CA THR A 224 -0.13 4.55 20.64
C THR A 224 -1.23 4.56 19.58
N TRP A 225 -1.06 3.86 18.46
CA TRP A 225 -2.11 3.77 17.43
C TRP A 225 -3.34 3.03 17.91
N VAL A 226 -3.16 1.93 18.65
CA VAL A 226 -4.27 1.12 19.19
C VAL A 226 -5.03 1.91 20.26
N ASP A 227 -4.31 2.55 21.18
CA ASP A 227 -4.88 3.35 22.26
C ASP A 227 -5.69 4.52 21.70
N ARG A 228 -5.14 5.24 20.72
CA ARG A 228 -5.82 6.37 20.07
C ARG A 228 -7.00 5.97 19.18
N LEU A 229 -7.05 4.73 18.69
CA LEU A 229 -8.19 4.21 17.95
C LEU A 229 -9.34 3.77 18.88
N THR A 230 -9.02 3.33 20.10
CA THR A 230 -9.97 2.78 21.08
C THR A 230 -11.16 3.70 21.40
N PRO A 231 -10.98 4.99 21.78
CA PRO A 231 -12.10 5.85 22.13
C PRO A 231 -13.01 6.18 20.93
N LEU A 232 -12.53 6.02 19.70
CA LEU A 232 -13.30 6.30 18.49
C LEU A 232 -14.47 5.31 18.28
N ASN A 233 -14.46 4.16 18.95
CA ASN A 233 -15.58 3.22 18.89
C ASN A 233 -16.86 3.80 19.52
N GLU A 234 -16.72 4.63 20.55
CA GLU A 234 -17.84 5.28 21.24
C GLU A 234 -18.05 6.73 20.79
N ALA A 235 -17.04 7.37 20.19
CA ALA A 235 -17.11 8.73 19.71
C ALA A 235 -18.16 8.95 18.60
N SER A 236 -18.58 10.21 18.46
CA SER A 236 -19.43 10.66 17.35
C SER A 236 -18.57 11.00 16.13
N ILE A 237 -18.18 9.95 15.40
CA ILE A 237 -17.51 10.05 14.09
C ILE A 237 -18.51 9.79 12.96
N ALA A 238 -18.07 9.98 11.71
CA ALA A 238 -18.88 9.69 10.53
C ALA A 238 -19.41 8.23 10.53
N THR A 239 -20.69 8.07 10.22
CA THR A 239 -21.42 6.79 10.31
C THR A 239 -20.79 5.69 9.44
N ASP A 240 -20.23 6.05 8.29
CA ASP A 240 -19.56 5.13 7.36
C ASP A 240 -18.12 4.80 7.78
N ALA A 241 -17.48 5.60 8.64
CA ALA A 241 -16.17 5.33 9.19
C ALA A 241 -16.23 4.38 10.40
N LYS A 242 -17.30 4.45 11.20
CA LYS A 242 -17.45 3.69 12.45
C LYS A 242 -17.27 2.17 12.29
N PRO A 243 -17.86 1.49 11.29
CA PRO A 243 -17.64 0.05 11.09
C PRO A 243 -16.19 -0.32 10.78
N LEU A 244 -15.45 0.55 10.09
CA LEU A 244 -14.04 0.31 9.76
C LEU A 244 -13.14 0.50 10.99
N VAL A 245 -13.42 1.52 11.82
CA VAL A 245 -12.72 1.74 13.09
C VAL A 245 -12.87 0.53 14.01
N SER A 246 -14.10 0.00 14.17
CA SER A 246 -14.33 -1.19 14.99
C SER A 246 -13.57 -2.41 14.47
N GLN A 247 -13.58 -2.66 13.15
CA GLN A 247 -12.82 -3.76 12.54
C GLN A 247 -11.30 -3.60 12.70
N ALA A 248 -10.81 -2.37 12.54
CA ALA A 248 -9.40 -2.04 12.70
C ALA A 248 -8.93 -2.31 14.13
N LEU A 249 -9.73 -1.91 15.13
CA LEU A 249 -9.42 -2.16 16.54
C LEU A 249 -9.43 -3.66 16.87
N GLU A 250 -10.38 -4.42 16.33
CA GLU A 250 -10.42 -5.88 16.48
C GLU A 250 -9.15 -6.52 15.91
N ALA A 251 -8.78 -6.18 14.67
CA ALA A 251 -7.60 -6.70 14.00
C ALA A 251 -6.29 -6.37 14.77
N ALA A 252 -6.13 -5.11 15.18
CA ALA A 252 -4.94 -4.66 15.90
C ALA A 252 -4.85 -5.23 17.34
N SER A 253 -5.99 -5.40 18.02
CA SER A 253 -6.03 -6.00 19.36
C SER A 253 -5.73 -7.49 19.33
N LYS A 254 -6.16 -8.20 18.27
CA LYS A 254 -5.91 -9.64 18.10
C LYS A 254 -4.42 -9.95 18.02
N VAL A 255 -3.66 -9.15 17.27
CA VAL A 255 -2.21 -9.36 17.11
C VAL A 255 -1.43 -8.99 18.37
N SER A 256 -1.89 -7.99 19.12
CA SER A 256 -1.27 -7.57 20.39
C SER A 256 -1.41 -8.64 21.49
N LYS A 257 -2.50 -9.42 21.48
CA LYS A 257 -2.71 -10.56 22.40
C LYS A 257 -1.94 -11.83 22.02
N SER A 258 -1.44 -11.91 20.79
CA SER A 258 -0.77 -13.11 20.25
C SER A 258 0.74 -13.11 20.48
N GLY A 259 1.29 -11.98 20.95
CA GLY A 259 2.72 -11.80 21.23
C GLY A 259 3.10 -11.75 22.71
N ALA A 260 2.14 -12.00 23.62
CA ALA A 260 2.35 -12.11 25.07
C ALA A 260 2.27 -13.59 25.50
#